data_AF-A0A7C4GKS2-F1
#
_entry.id   AF-A0A7C4GKS2-F1
#
_cell.length_a   1.000
_cell.length_b   1.000
_cell.length_c   1.000
_cell.angle_alpha   90.00
_cell.angle_beta   90.00
_cell.angle_gamma   90.00
#
_symmetry.space_group_name_H-M   'P 1'
#
loop_
_entity.id
_entity.type
_entity.pdbx_description
1 polymer ?
#
loop_
_entity_poly.entity_id
_entity_poly.type
_entity_poly.pdbx_seq_one_letter_code
_entity_poly.pdbx_strand_id
1 'polypeptide(L)'
;MGSRWSSISLPKYDRGFYLSLLPFASLIFAIFLALTHVIASVSQPSISKFGVKLFTENVWSPSEMGEEFVKYGLLAPLYGTVITSLLAAIISLPLSLSTVYLVEEMTDSRVKELLSTAIDLMAGLPTV
;
A
#
# COMPACT_ATOMS: atom_id res chain seq x y z
N MET A 1 -26.06 -2.68 -31.83
CA MET A 1 -25.09 -2.13 -30.88
C MET A 1 -23.91 -3.09 -30.80
N GLY A 2 -22.92 -2.87 -31.68
CA GLY A 2 -21.81 -3.79 -31.92
C GLY A 2 -20.58 -3.51 -31.04
N SER A 3 -19.94 -4.59 -30.62
CA SER A 3 -18.75 -4.71 -29.80
C SER A 3 -17.50 -4.04 -30.40
N ARG A 4 -17.38 -2.72 -30.24
CA ARG A 4 -16.24 -1.90 -30.72
C ARG A 4 -14.88 -2.13 -30.03
N TRP A 5 -14.71 -3.20 -29.23
CA TRP A 5 -13.51 -3.42 -28.41
C TRP A 5 -12.68 -4.65 -28.79
N SER A 6 -13.09 -5.46 -29.78
CA SER A 6 -12.40 -6.74 -30.08
C SER A 6 -11.34 -6.67 -31.19
N SER A 7 -11.06 -5.50 -31.78
CA SER A 7 -10.19 -5.40 -32.95
C SER A 7 -9.06 -4.36 -32.83
N ILE A 8 -8.56 -4.09 -31.63
CA ILE A 8 -7.27 -3.39 -31.50
C ILE A 8 -6.18 -4.41 -31.86
N SER A 9 -5.90 -4.53 -33.16
CA SER A 9 -4.78 -5.33 -33.67
C SER A 9 -3.49 -4.60 -33.33
N LEU A 10 -2.84 -5.02 -32.24
CA LEU A 10 -1.55 -4.50 -31.82
C LEU A 10 -0.52 -4.65 -32.97
N PRO A 11 0.17 -3.56 -33.37
CA PRO A 11 1.30 -3.60 -34.28
C PRO A 11 2.28 -4.74 -33.91
N LYS A 12 2.90 -5.39 -34.91
CA LYS A 12 3.83 -6.52 -34.66
C LYS A 12 4.97 -6.19 -33.69
N TYR A 13 5.34 -4.91 -33.58
CA TYR A 13 6.36 -4.40 -32.65
C TYR A 13 5.90 -4.32 -31.19
N ASP A 14 4.60 -4.16 -30.93
CA ASP A 14 4.05 -4.09 -29.57
C ASP A 14 4.09 -5.46 -28.88
N ARG A 15 3.95 -6.55 -29.66
CA ARG A 15 4.01 -7.92 -29.11
C ARG A 15 5.34 -8.21 -28.44
N GLY A 16 6.46 -7.79 -29.03
CA GLY A 16 7.79 -7.97 -28.44
C GLY A 16 7.94 -7.21 -27.12
N PHE A 17 7.41 -5.98 -27.08
CA PHE A 17 7.37 -5.16 -25.87
C PHE A 17 6.52 -5.82 -24.76
N TYR A 18 5.29 -6.25 -25.06
CA TYR A 18 4.43 -6.95 -24.09
C TYR A 18 5.04 -8.27 -23.61
N LEU A 19 5.59 -9.08 -24.51
CA LEU A 19 6.29 -10.34 -24.16
C LEU A 19 7.48 -10.09 -23.23
N SER A 20 8.19 -8.97 -23.39
CA SER A 20 9.28 -8.58 -22.50
C SER A 20 8.79 -8.09 -21.13
N LEU A 21 7.60 -7.48 -21.05
CA LEU A 21 7.03 -6.95 -19.81
C LEU A 21 6.36 -8.02 -18.94
N LEU A 22 5.74 -9.01 -19.58
CA LEU A 22 5.05 -10.12 -18.92
C LEU A 22 5.87 -10.83 -17.83
N PRO A 23 7.16 -11.21 -18.03
CA PRO A 23 7.94 -11.84 -16.98
C PRO A 23 8.14 -10.92 -15.76
N PHE A 24 8.39 -9.62 -15.96
CA PHE A 24 8.53 -8.66 -14.85
C PHE A 24 7.23 -8.49 -14.06
N ALA A 25 6.11 -8.30 -14.76
CA ALA A 25 4.80 -8.21 -14.12
C ALA A 25 4.47 -9.50 -13.35
N SER A 26 4.76 -10.66 -13.95
CA SER A 26 4.55 -11.97 -13.29
C SER A 26 5.44 -12.15 -12.08
N LEU A 27 6.68 -11.65 -12.11
CA LEU A 27 7.63 -11.72 -11.00
C LEU A 27 7.15 -10.87 -9.83
N ILE A 28 6.71 -9.64 -10.07
CA ILE A 28 6.15 -8.76 -9.03
C ILE A 28 4.94 -9.43 -8.38
N PHE A 29 4.05 -10.01 -9.19
CA PHE A 29 2.88 -10.72 -8.68
C PHE A 29 3.27 -11.97 -7.88
N ALA A 30 4.25 -12.73 -8.34
CA ALA A 30 4.77 -13.90 -7.63
C ALA A 30 5.39 -13.50 -6.27
N ILE A 31 6.13 -12.39 -6.22
CA ILE A 31 6.67 -11.85 -4.97
C ILE A 31 5.53 -11.48 -4.02
N PHE A 32 4.50 -10.80 -4.50
CA PHE A 32 3.34 -10.43 -3.68
C PHE A 32 2.63 -11.67 -3.09
N LEU A 33 2.44 -12.71 -3.91
CA LEU A 33 1.87 -13.98 -3.46
C LEU A 33 2.78 -14.68 -2.44
N ALA A 34 4.10 -14.69 -2.67
CA ALA A 34 5.07 -15.27 -1.74
C ALA A 34 5.04 -14.54 -0.38
N LEU A 35 5.02 -13.21 -0.37
CA LEU A 35 4.91 -12.42 0.86
C LEU A 35 3.60 -12.70 1.60
N THR A 36 2.49 -12.76 0.87
CA THR A 36 1.18 -13.10 1.45
C THR A 36 1.21 -14.49 2.07
N HIS A 37 1.81 -15.46 1.38
CA HIS A 37 1.95 -16.82 1.89
C HIS A 37 2.81 -16.90 3.15
N VAL A 38 3.95 -16.19 3.17
CA VAL A 38 4.83 -16.11 4.36
C VAL A 38 4.07 -15.51 5.54
N ILE A 39 3.42 -14.36 5.36
CA ILE A 39 2.67 -13.69 6.43
C ILE A 39 1.55 -14.59 6.96
N ALA A 40 0.81 -15.26 6.07
CA ALA A 40 -0.24 -16.20 6.45
C ALA A 40 0.32 -17.36 7.27
N SER A 41 1.43 -17.96 6.85
CA SER A 41 2.05 -19.10 7.55
C SER A 41 2.54 -18.73 8.94
N VAL A 42 3.15 -17.54 9.10
CA VAL A 42 3.66 -17.04 10.38
C VAL A 42 2.53 -16.60 11.31
N SER A 43 1.41 -16.13 10.77
CA SER A 43 0.27 -15.65 11.57
C SER A 43 -0.65 -16.78 12.05
N GLN A 44 -0.60 -17.96 11.42
CA GLN A 44 -1.47 -19.10 11.72
C GLN A 44 -1.46 -19.56 13.20
N PRO A 45 -0.30 -19.66 13.89
CA PRO A 45 -0.26 -20.06 15.29
C PRO A 45 -0.98 -19.07 16.22
N SER A 46 -0.86 -17.76 15.94
CA SER A 46 -1.53 -16.70 16.70
C SER A 46 -3.04 -16.78 16.58
N ILE A 47 -3.55 -17.00 15.35
CA ILE A 47 -5.00 -17.19 15.11
C ILE A 47 -5.49 -18.47 15.79
N SER A 48 -4.68 -19.54 15.77
CA SER A 48 -5.05 -20.81 16.40
C SER A 48 -5.11 -20.72 17.94
N LYS A 49 -4.22 -19.91 18.55
CA LYS A 49 -4.15 -19.71 20.01
C LYS A 49 -5.25 -18.79 20.54
N PHE A 50 -5.55 -17.70 19.83
CA PHE A 50 -6.47 -16.65 20.30
C PHE A 50 -7.86 -16.67 19.62
N GLY A 51 -7.99 -17.39 18.51
CA GLY A 51 -9.22 -17.47 17.73
C GLY A 51 -9.70 -16.12 17.20
N VAL A 52 -11.00 -16.05 16.87
CA VAL A 52 -11.64 -14.84 16.34
C VAL A 52 -11.64 -13.69 17.36
N LYS A 53 -11.56 -14.00 18.67
CA LYS A 53 -11.50 -12.99 19.73
C LYS A 53 -10.29 -12.08 19.63
N LEU A 54 -9.22 -12.54 18.97
CA LEU A 54 -8.04 -11.74 18.64
C LEU A 54 -8.40 -10.42 17.95
N PHE A 55 -9.43 -10.38 17.10
CA PHE A 55 -9.81 -9.17 16.35
C PHE A 55 -10.71 -8.22 17.14
N THR A 56 -11.39 -8.70 18.17
CA THR A 56 -12.36 -7.93 18.94
C THR A 56 -11.84 -7.49 20.31
N GLU A 57 -10.81 -8.16 20.83
CA GLU A 57 -10.24 -7.80 22.13
C GLU A 57 -9.28 -6.62 22.01
N ASN A 58 -9.37 -5.71 22.98
CA ASN A 58 -8.42 -4.62 23.19
C ASN A 58 -7.58 -4.93 24.43
N VAL A 59 -6.79 -6.00 24.37
CA VAL A 59 -5.97 -6.47 25.47
C VAL A 59 -4.51 -6.56 25.02
N TRP A 60 -3.62 -5.99 25.81
CA TRP A 60 -2.18 -6.14 25.65
C TRP A 60 -1.59 -6.59 26.98
N SER A 61 -1.49 -7.91 27.17
CA SER A 61 -0.96 -8.52 28.38
C SER A 61 0.13 -9.54 28.03
N PRO A 62 1.38 -9.07 27.86
CA PRO A 62 2.53 -9.96 27.79
C PRO A 62 2.81 -10.50 29.20
N SER A 63 2.40 -11.72 29.51
CA SER A 63 2.65 -12.30 30.83
C SER A 63 4.07 -12.85 30.93
N GLU A 64 4.83 -12.40 31.93
CA GLU A 64 6.16 -12.94 32.26
C GLU A 64 6.09 -14.35 32.88
N MET A 65 4.90 -14.77 33.36
CA MET A 65 4.66 -16.02 34.09
C MET A 65 4.26 -17.22 33.21
N GLY A 66 4.59 -17.21 31.91
CA GLY A 66 4.42 -18.35 31.00
C GLY A 66 3.44 -18.12 29.84
N GLU A 67 3.58 -18.92 28.78
CA GLU A 67 2.85 -18.73 27.52
C GLU A 67 1.32 -18.88 27.64
N GLU A 68 0.82 -19.51 28.71
CA GLU A 68 -0.62 -19.74 28.95
C GLU A 68 -1.38 -18.47 29.33
N PHE A 69 -0.72 -17.47 29.92
CA PHE A 69 -1.37 -16.23 30.40
C PHE A 69 -1.21 -15.05 29.45
N VAL A 70 -0.52 -15.25 28.32
CA VAL A 70 -0.30 -14.19 27.34
C VAL A 70 -1.60 -13.92 26.59
N LYS A 71 -2.08 -12.67 26.61
CA LYS A 71 -3.25 -12.23 25.86
C LYS A 71 -2.93 -11.03 24.99
N TYR A 72 -3.18 -11.18 23.69
CA TYR A 72 -3.05 -10.11 22.72
C TYR A 72 -4.38 -9.87 22.01
N GLY A 73 -4.61 -8.63 21.61
CA GLY A 73 -5.76 -8.19 20.85
C GLY A 73 -5.32 -7.23 19.73
N LEU A 74 -5.94 -7.39 18.57
CA LEU A 74 -5.68 -6.60 17.36
C LEU A 74 -6.59 -5.38 17.24
N LEU A 75 -7.62 -5.25 18.09
CA LEU A 75 -8.59 -4.16 17.94
C LEU A 75 -7.93 -2.77 18.04
N ALA A 76 -7.05 -2.57 19.02
CA ALA A 76 -6.33 -1.30 19.21
C ALA A 76 -5.43 -0.94 18.02
N PRO A 77 -4.50 -1.80 17.55
CA PRO A 77 -3.66 -1.45 16.41
C PRO A 77 -4.48 -1.27 15.12
N LEU A 78 -5.51 -2.09 14.87
CA LEU A 78 -6.39 -1.91 13.71
C LEU A 78 -7.12 -0.57 13.75
N TYR A 79 -7.73 -0.24 14.89
CA TYR A 79 -8.43 1.03 15.07
C TYR A 79 -7.46 2.22 14.91
N GLY A 80 -6.27 2.13 15.49
CA GLY A 80 -5.22 3.14 15.35
C GLY A 80 -4.81 3.36 13.89
N THR A 81 -4.56 2.30 13.13
CA THR A 81 -4.22 2.41 11.70
C THR A 81 -5.34 3.03 10.87
N VAL A 82 -6.60 2.64 11.11
CA VAL A 82 -7.75 3.17 10.35
C VAL A 82 -7.96 4.66 10.65
N ILE A 83 -7.97 5.05 11.93
CA ILE A 83 -8.20 6.45 12.30
C ILE A 83 -7.03 7.32 11.86
N THR A 84 -5.78 6.88 12.05
CA THR A 84 -4.62 7.67 11.65
C THR A 84 -4.51 7.82 10.14
N SER A 85 -4.75 6.76 9.35
CA SER A 85 -4.77 6.85 7.88
C SER A 85 -5.91 7.72 7.37
N LEU A 86 -7.09 7.66 7.99
CA LEU A 86 -8.22 8.52 7.63
C LEU A 86 -7.93 9.99 7.92
N LEU A 87 -7.43 10.30 9.11
CA LEU A 87 -7.04 11.66 9.48
C LEU A 87 -5.93 12.18 8.57
N ALA A 88 -4.91 11.36 8.29
CA ALA A 88 -3.84 11.70 7.38
C ALA A 88 -4.38 12.02 5.97
N ALA A 89 -5.29 11.20 5.44
CA ALA A 89 -5.91 11.43 4.14
C ALA A 89 -6.75 12.72 4.12
N ILE A 90 -7.60 12.94 5.14
CA ILE A 90 -8.46 14.13 5.24
C ILE A 90 -7.63 15.42 5.27
N ILE A 91 -6.48 15.42 5.96
CA ILE A 91 -5.61 16.59 6.06
C ILE A 91 -4.73 16.73 4.81
N SER A 92 -4.17 15.63 4.31
CA SER A 92 -3.23 15.62 3.20
C SER A 92 -3.89 15.97 1.87
N LEU A 93 -5.12 15.51 1.61
CA LEU A 93 -5.84 15.77 0.36
C LEU A 93 -6.03 17.27 0.05
N PRO A 94 -6.64 18.09 0.93
CA PRO A 94 -6.83 19.51 0.65
C PRO A 94 -5.49 20.26 0.57
N LEU A 95 -4.51 19.89 1.40
CA LEU A 95 -3.18 20.50 1.35
C LEU A 95 -2.47 20.19 0.03
N SER A 96 -2.46 18.93 -0.40
CA SER A 96 -1.83 18.50 -1.65
C SER A 96 -2.47 19.21 -2.85
N LEU A 97 -3.80 19.25 -2.93
CA LEU A 97 -4.52 19.95 -4.00
C LEU A 97 -4.22 21.46 -3.99
N SER A 98 -4.19 22.07 -2.82
CA SER A 98 -3.88 23.50 -2.67
C SER A 98 -2.45 23.81 -3.11
N THR A 99 -1.48 22.99 -2.72
CA THR A 99 -0.08 23.16 -3.12
C THR A 99 0.09 23.01 -4.63
N VAL A 100 -0.50 21.98 -5.24
CA VAL A 100 -0.42 21.80 -6.69
C VAL A 100 -1.01 23.00 -7.42
N TYR A 101 -2.22 23.45 -7.05
CA TYR A 101 -2.86 24.60 -7.69
C TYR A 101 -2.03 25.88 -7.58
N LEU A 102 -1.48 26.19 -6.40
CA LEU A 102 -0.66 27.39 -6.20
C LEU A 102 0.66 27.31 -6.97
N VAL A 103 1.30 26.13 -7.01
CA VAL A 103 2.55 25.94 -7.75
C VAL A 103 2.30 26.07 -9.25
N GLU A 104 1.17 25.58 -9.76
CA GLU A 104 0.86 25.66 -11.19
C GLU A 104 0.45 27.06 -11.65
N GLU A 105 -0.29 27.81 -10.83
CA GLU A 105 -0.82 29.11 -11.23
C GLU A 105 0.13 30.28 -10.92
N MET A 106 0.85 30.22 -9.79
CA MET A 106 1.57 31.39 -9.26
C MET A 106 3.10 31.37 -9.47
N THR A 107 3.65 30.31 -10.07
CA THR A 107 5.10 30.06 -10.07
C THR A 107 5.71 30.03 -11.48
N ASP A 108 6.86 30.69 -11.67
CA ASP A 108 7.64 30.60 -12.91
C ASP A 108 8.17 29.17 -13.16
N SER A 109 8.30 28.84 -14.45
CA SER A 109 8.69 27.55 -15.02
C SER A 109 9.84 26.84 -14.29
N ARG A 110 10.92 27.56 -13.94
CA ARG A 110 12.11 26.99 -13.27
C ARG A 110 11.85 26.52 -11.84
N VAL A 111 11.02 27.25 -11.10
CA VAL A 111 10.73 26.91 -9.70
C VAL A 111 9.71 25.78 -9.64
N LYS A 112 8.76 25.70 -10.58
CA LYS A 112 7.87 24.54 -10.76
C LYS A 112 8.66 23.24 -10.97
N GLU A 113 9.67 23.27 -11.85
CA GLU A 113 10.50 22.11 -12.15
C GLU A 113 11.32 21.63 -10.93
N LEU A 114 11.88 22.57 -10.17
CA LEU A 114 12.60 22.26 -8.93
C LEU A 114 11.68 21.62 -7.87
N LEU A 115 10.49 22.20 -7.65
CA LEU A 115 9.52 21.69 -6.69
C LEU A 115 9.00 20.30 -7.08
N SER A 116 8.71 20.10 -8.37
CA SER A 116 8.25 18.79 -8.87
C SER A 116 9.32 17.72 -8.65
N THR A 117 10.58 18.05 -8.98
CA THR A 117 11.72 17.14 -8.73
C THR A 117 11.87 16.84 -7.24
N ALA A 118 11.74 17.83 -6.36
CA ALA A 118 11.81 17.62 -4.92
C ALA A 118 10.69 16.71 -4.41
N ILE A 119 9.45 16.87 -4.90
CA ILE A 119 8.31 16.02 -4.57
C ILE A 119 8.56 14.57 -5.04
N ASP A 120 9.02 14.39 -6.28
CA ASP A 120 9.33 13.06 -6.83
C ASP A 120 10.45 12.37 -6.05
N LEU A 121 11.48 13.12 -5.65
CA LEU A 121 12.55 12.62 -4.79
C LEU A 121 12.01 12.20 -3.42
N MET A 122 11.15 13.02 -2.80
CA MET A 122 10.54 12.67 -1.51
C MET A 122 9.64 11.43 -1.62
N ALA A 123 8.94 11.26 -2.74
CA ALA A 123 8.13 10.07 -3.00
C ALA A 123 8.98 8.81 -3.23
N GLY A 124 10.21 8.98 -3.75
CA GLY A 124 11.16 7.90 -4.01
C GLY A 124 12.05 7.51 -2.82
N LEU A 125 11.97 8.20 -1.68
CA LEU A 125 12.81 7.89 -0.53
C LEU A 125 12.47 6.50 0.06
N PRO A 126 13.47 5.63 0.29
CA PRO A 126 13.23 4.34 0.94
C PRO A 126 12.89 4.58 2.42
N THR A 127 11.68 4.22 2.85
CA THR A 127 11.19 4.39 4.23
C THR A 127 11.44 3.17 5.13
N VAL A 128 12.57 2.49 4.93
CA VAL A 128 13.02 1.31 5.71
C VAL A 128 13.99 1.65 6.83
#